data_AF-A0A6M0C6M3-F1
#
_entry.id   AF-A0A6M0C6M3-F1
#
_cell.length_a   1.000
_cell.length_b   1.000
_cell.length_c   1.000
_cell.angle_alpha   90.00
_cell.angle_beta   90.00
_cell.angle_gamma   90.00
#
_symmetry.space_group_name_H-M   'P 1'
#
loop_
_entity.id
_entity.type
_entity.pdbx_description
1 polymer ?
#
loop_
_entity_poly.entity_id
_entity_poly.type
_entity_poly.pdbx_seq_one_letter_code
_entity_poly.pdbx_strand_id
1 'polypeptide(L)'
;CTISTFSYANGILSWVIVFPVLLLAKVKSRSSLWKKKWLACIWIIGFISNLVLYFRNYETPKEQPSFFEFLSHPLRAIQYFLCFLGSPLGWNSPTPSPTNSAIAGLALITIFLFLGFYILRKIKDYRLLNRTIGWLAIASYSIISAAIVTLGRLGFGVEQALSSKYTTFSLYLIVSLIHLIPIICDRATSKSDWQNPIILARITTFLATILLVLHAQTFYYGTVRIISNRWALLRGKACLLLINFDQDRCQKIDIYGPGNKIRKVQKIANHLTKKGFFHPGVLQSNKVKEIEEVGTNYKIDGLFESVTKIDDNTYLASGWAVFADTGKPVDAVILTYDNYQGEPVIFGVVDRIKWRADLAETFQNRGYLESGWERSFSPIGFPKTYVNIRAWVFDPNTAKAIPIKGIHLINNFGKSSNATSKEFNHYQWPVASAKK
;
A
#
# COMPACT_ATOMS: atom_id res chain seq x y z
N CYS A 1 -25.43 7.28 2.89
CA CYS A 1 -24.55 8.46 3.09
C CYS A 1 -23.95 8.51 4.50
N THR A 2 -24.73 8.39 5.59
CA THR A 2 -24.21 8.34 6.98
C THR A 2 -23.06 7.35 7.19
N ILE A 3 -23.24 6.07 6.85
CA ILE A 3 -22.19 5.06 7.02
C ILE A 3 -20.90 5.48 6.29
N SER A 4 -21.04 6.03 5.08
CA SER A 4 -19.91 6.51 4.30
C SER A 4 -19.17 7.66 5.00
N THR A 5 -19.91 8.65 5.52
CA THR A 5 -19.36 9.78 6.31
C THR A 5 -18.50 9.30 7.48
N PHE A 6 -18.95 8.29 8.24
CA PHE A 6 -18.21 7.76 9.39
C PHE A 6 -17.18 6.67 9.04
N SER A 7 -17.10 6.26 7.77
CA SER A 7 -16.07 5.31 7.31
C SER A 7 -14.82 6.01 6.80
N TYR A 8 -14.99 7.13 6.07
CA TYR A 8 -13.87 7.91 5.53
C TYR A 8 -14.32 9.35 5.25
N ALA A 9 -13.44 10.34 5.40
CA ALA A 9 -13.78 11.76 5.22
C ALA A 9 -14.44 12.08 3.85
N ASN A 10 -13.93 11.48 2.77
CA ASN A 10 -14.51 11.58 1.42
C ASN A 10 -15.95 11.05 1.34
N GLY A 11 -16.42 10.28 2.31
CA GLY A 11 -17.79 9.78 2.37
C GLY A 11 -18.84 10.88 2.57
N ILE A 12 -18.45 12.05 3.09
CA ILE A 12 -19.30 13.25 3.13
C ILE A 12 -19.78 13.63 1.72
N LEU A 13 -18.97 13.39 0.69
CA LEU A 13 -19.32 13.69 -0.71
C LEU A 13 -20.53 12.91 -1.22
N SER A 14 -20.84 11.76 -0.62
CA SER A 14 -22.03 10.98 -0.99
C SER A 14 -23.33 11.79 -0.80
N TRP A 15 -23.37 12.69 0.19
CA TRP A 15 -24.51 13.59 0.39
C TRP A 15 -24.63 14.63 -0.73
N VAL A 16 -23.51 15.16 -1.21
CA VAL A 16 -23.49 16.22 -2.23
C VAL A 16 -23.78 15.66 -3.63
N ILE A 17 -23.29 14.46 -3.92
CA ILE A 17 -23.30 13.89 -5.28
C ILE A 17 -24.58 13.10 -5.57
N VAL A 18 -25.04 12.29 -4.61
CA VAL A 18 -26.21 11.42 -4.82
C VAL A 18 -27.48 12.24 -4.99
N PHE A 19 -27.59 13.37 -4.30
CA PHE A 19 -28.81 14.18 -4.32
C PHE A 19 -29.15 14.77 -5.70
N PRO A 20 -28.24 15.48 -6.41
CA PRO A 20 -28.47 15.92 -7.79
C PRO A 20 -28.82 14.77 -8.73
N VAL A 21 -28.19 13.61 -8.57
CA VAL A 21 -28.44 12.43 -9.41
C VAL A 21 -29.85 11.91 -9.21
N LEU A 22 -30.31 11.78 -7.96
CA LEU A 22 -31.67 11.33 -7.64
C LEU A 22 -32.73 12.31 -8.15
N LEU A 23 -32.44 13.61 -8.12
CA LEU A 23 -33.31 14.63 -8.70
C LEU A 23 -33.35 14.53 -10.22
N LEU A 24 -32.19 14.51 -10.89
CA LEU A 24 -32.09 14.51 -12.35
C LEU A 24 -32.58 13.21 -12.99
N ALA A 25 -32.39 12.05 -12.35
CA ALA A 25 -32.82 10.75 -12.87
C ALA A 25 -34.34 10.56 -12.86
N LYS A 26 -35.08 11.21 -11.95
CA LYS A 26 -36.53 11.00 -11.75
C LYS A 26 -37.41 12.15 -12.25
N VAL A 27 -36.84 13.27 -12.70
CA VAL A 27 -37.61 14.48 -13.00
C VAL A 27 -37.82 14.61 -14.50
N LYS A 28 -39.06 14.35 -14.93
CA LYS A 28 -39.54 14.62 -16.29
C LYS A 28 -39.98 16.08 -16.51
N SER A 29 -40.28 16.84 -15.45
CA SER A 29 -40.76 18.25 -15.53
C SER A 29 -40.45 19.06 -14.27
N ARG A 30 -40.23 20.39 -14.40
CA ARG A 30 -39.94 21.33 -13.30
C ARG A 30 -41.02 21.34 -12.20
N SER A 31 -42.29 21.09 -12.53
CA SER A 31 -43.37 21.02 -11.53
C SER A 31 -43.26 19.80 -10.61
N SER A 32 -42.64 18.70 -11.07
CA SER A 32 -42.37 17.51 -10.26
C SER A 32 -41.29 17.73 -9.19
N LEU A 33 -40.39 18.70 -9.38
CA LEU A 33 -39.35 19.04 -8.38
C LEU A 33 -39.95 19.74 -7.17
N TRP A 34 -40.87 20.68 -7.41
CA TRP A 34 -41.54 21.44 -6.35
C TRP A 34 -42.38 20.54 -5.44
N LYS A 35 -43.00 19.49 -5.97
CA LYS A 35 -43.73 18.49 -5.19
C LYS A 35 -42.83 17.62 -4.28
N LYS A 36 -41.51 17.62 -4.50
CA LYS A 36 -40.53 16.80 -3.76
C LYS A 36 -39.62 17.61 -2.83
N LYS A 37 -39.93 18.88 -2.57
CA LYS A 37 -39.14 19.77 -1.70
C LYS A 37 -38.88 19.19 -0.31
N TRP A 38 -39.84 18.47 0.25
CA TRP A 38 -39.67 17.85 1.56
C TRP A 38 -38.52 16.82 1.60
N LEU A 39 -38.29 16.07 0.50
CA LEU A 39 -37.14 15.18 0.38
C LEU A 39 -35.82 15.94 0.38
N ALA A 40 -35.78 17.13 -0.25
CA ALA A 40 -34.62 18.01 -0.22
C ALA A 40 -34.35 18.52 1.21
N CYS A 41 -35.40 18.92 1.93
CA CYS A 41 -35.30 19.33 3.33
C CYS A 41 -34.75 18.21 4.21
N ILE A 42 -35.30 16.99 4.12
CA ILE A 42 -34.80 15.82 4.85
C ILE A 42 -33.34 15.55 4.51
N TRP A 43 -32.97 15.65 3.23
CA TRP A 43 -31.60 15.40 2.78
C TRP A 43 -30.62 16.43 3.34
N ILE A 44 -30.98 17.71 3.34
CA ILE A 44 -30.18 18.80 3.91
C ILE A 44 -30.06 18.65 5.42
N ILE A 45 -31.17 18.35 6.12
CA ILE A 45 -31.15 18.08 7.56
C ILE A 45 -30.21 16.90 7.86
N GLY A 46 -30.36 15.78 7.14
CA GLY A 46 -29.48 14.63 7.28
C GLY A 46 -28.01 14.97 7.04
N PHE A 47 -27.70 15.74 5.99
CA PHE A 47 -26.35 16.19 5.69
C PHE A 47 -25.77 17.06 6.80
N ILE A 48 -26.51 18.08 7.25
CA ILE A 48 -26.08 18.99 8.32
C ILE A 48 -25.89 18.23 9.63
N SER A 49 -26.83 17.36 10.02
CA SER A 49 -26.72 16.55 11.22
C SER A 49 -25.46 15.67 11.19
N ASN A 50 -25.14 15.07 10.04
CA ASN A 50 -23.92 14.26 9.90
C ASN A 50 -22.65 15.12 9.98
N LEU A 51 -22.63 16.32 9.40
CA LEU A 51 -21.49 17.24 9.53
C LEU A 51 -21.27 17.66 10.98
N VAL A 52 -22.33 18.06 11.69
CA VAL A 52 -22.26 18.46 13.10
C VAL A 52 -21.75 17.31 13.96
N LEU A 53 -22.24 16.10 13.74
CA LEU A 53 -21.78 14.92 14.49
C LEU A 53 -20.34 14.53 14.12
N TYR A 54 -19.96 14.60 12.85
CA TYR A 54 -18.63 14.23 12.37
C TYR A 54 -17.53 15.16 12.90
N PHE A 55 -17.81 16.47 12.95
CA PHE A 55 -16.87 17.48 13.44
C PHE A 55 -17.03 17.81 14.93
N ARG A 56 -17.86 17.05 15.66
CA ARG A 56 -18.04 17.24 17.10
C ARG A 56 -16.70 17.00 17.81
N ASN A 57 -16.23 18.02 18.52
CA ASN A 57 -14.94 18.03 19.23
C ASN A 57 -13.73 17.75 18.31
N TYR A 58 -13.82 18.11 17.04
CA TYR A 58 -12.67 18.00 16.13
C TYR A 58 -11.63 19.08 16.46
N GLU A 59 -10.40 18.64 16.75
CA GLU A 59 -9.25 19.52 16.92
C GLU A 59 -8.26 19.28 15.77
N THR A 60 -7.88 20.35 15.07
CA THR A 60 -6.92 20.26 13.97
C THR A 60 -5.52 19.95 14.52
N PRO A 61 -4.85 18.88 14.06
CA PRO A 61 -3.48 18.58 14.48
C PRO A 61 -2.51 19.71 14.10
N LYS A 62 -1.55 20.02 14.98
CA LYS A 62 -0.54 21.07 14.75
C LYS A 62 0.31 20.87 13.49
N GLU A 63 0.48 19.61 13.08
CA GLU A 63 1.28 19.19 11.92
C GLU A 63 0.49 19.26 10.60
N GLN A 64 -0.80 19.61 10.65
CA GLN A 64 -1.65 19.67 9.47
C GLN A 64 -1.41 20.98 8.69
N PRO A 65 -1.15 20.92 7.37
CA PRO A 65 -1.05 22.08 6.52
C PRO A 65 -2.30 22.95 6.52
N SER A 66 -2.12 24.22 6.19
CA SER A 66 -3.23 25.14 5.94
C SER A 66 -4.10 24.64 4.78
N PHE A 67 -5.41 24.69 4.96
CA PHE A 67 -6.38 24.39 3.90
C PHE A 67 -6.29 25.38 2.72
N PHE A 68 -5.73 26.56 2.96
CA PHE A 68 -5.62 27.64 1.98
C PHE A 68 -4.25 27.70 1.28
N GLU A 69 -3.38 26.71 1.50
CA GLU A 69 -2.05 26.62 0.88
C GLU A 69 -2.09 26.73 -0.65
N PHE A 70 -3.19 26.29 -1.27
CA PHE A 70 -3.39 26.35 -2.72
C PHE A 70 -3.41 27.78 -3.28
N LEU A 71 -3.77 28.78 -2.47
CA LEU A 71 -3.77 30.19 -2.88
C LEU A 71 -2.34 30.71 -3.05
N SER A 72 -1.43 30.29 -2.17
CA SER A 72 -0.01 30.65 -2.23
C SER A 72 0.74 29.88 -3.33
N HIS A 73 0.29 28.65 -3.63
CA HIS A 73 0.96 27.76 -4.58
C HIS A 73 0.01 27.13 -5.61
N PRO A 74 -0.63 27.93 -6.48
CA PRO A 74 -1.68 27.46 -7.40
C PRO A 74 -1.17 26.43 -8.42
N LEU A 75 0.04 26.60 -8.96
CA LEU A 75 0.63 25.63 -9.89
C LEU A 75 0.87 24.27 -9.25
N ARG A 76 1.34 24.24 -7.99
CA ARG A 76 1.51 23.00 -7.23
C ARG A 76 0.16 22.37 -6.90
N ALA A 77 -0.87 23.17 -6.63
CA ALA A 77 -2.23 22.68 -6.42
C ALA A 77 -2.79 22.00 -7.67
N ILE A 78 -2.60 22.60 -8.85
CA ILE A 78 -2.97 22.00 -10.13
C ILE A 78 -2.19 20.70 -10.35
N GLN A 79 -0.87 20.71 -10.15
CA GLN A 79 -0.05 19.52 -10.28
C GLN A 79 -0.50 18.40 -9.33
N TYR A 80 -0.77 18.71 -8.06
CA TYR A 80 -1.28 17.75 -7.07
C TYR A 80 -2.62 17.17 -7.53
N PHE A 81 -3.57 18.03 -7.93
CA PHE A 81 -4.89 17.61 -8.38
C PHE A 81 -4.82 16.66 -9.59
N LEU A 82 -4.02 17.01 -10.59
CA LEU A 82 -3.80 16.18 -11.77
C LEU A 82 -3.09 14.87 -11.41
N CYS A 83 -2.06 14.95 -10.57
CA CYS A 83 -1.32 13.79 -10.08
C CYS A 83 -2.25 12.81 -9.35
N PHE A 84 -3.15 13.31 -8.49
CA PHE A 84 -4.15 12.50 -7.80
C PHE A 84 -5.05 11.76 -8.80
N LEU A 85 -5.61 12.47 -9.79
CA LEU A 85 -6.52 11.89 -10.78
C LEU A 85 -5.85 10.83 -11.66
N GLY A 86 -4.60 11.08 -12.09
CA GLY A 86 -3.86 10.15 -12.94
C GLY A 86 -3.04 9.11 -12.19
N SER A 87 -3.01 9.16 -10.85
CA SER A 87 -2.23 8.22 -10.02
C SER A 87 -2.45 6.74 -10.37
N PRO A 88 -3.65 6.24 -10.76
CA PRO A 88 -3.79 4.83 -11.12
C PRO A 88 -3.09 4.45 -12.42
N LEU A 89 -2.82 5.41 -13.32
CA LEU A 89 -2.18 5.17 -14.63
C LEU A 89 -0.70 5.59 -14.64
N GLY A 90 -0.18 6.13 -13.53
CA GLY A 90 1.20 6.61 -13.43
C GLY A 90 2.24 5.57 -12.98
N TRP A 91 1.81 4.33 -12.69
CA TRP A 91 2.65 3.26 -12.11
C TRP A 91 3.42 2.43 -13.15
N ASN A 92 4.08 3.12 -14.09
CA ASN A 92 4.80 2.45 -15.18
C ASN A 92 6.31 2.29 -14.88
N SER A 93 6.74 2.66 -13.66
CA SER A 93 8.14 2.71 -13.24
C SER A 93 8.26 2.28 -11.77
N PRO A 94 9.40 1.69 -11.34
CA PRO A 94 9.70 1.42 -9.93
C PRO A 94 9.53 2.64 -9.02
N THR A 95 9.72 3.84 -9.58
CA THR A 95 9.46 5.13 -8.92
C THR A 95 8.26 5.82 -9.61
N PRO A 96 7.11 5.94 -8.92
CA PRO A 96 5.98 6.69 -9.42
C PRO A 96 6.41 8.14 -9.65
N SER A 97 6.38 8.60 -10.90
CA SER A 97 6.68 10.00 -11.21
C SER A 97 5.41 10.84 -11.06
N PRO A 98 5.42 11.93 -10.27
CA PRO A 98 4.32 12.88 -10.24
C PRO A 98 3.99 13.45 -11.61
N THR A 99 5.01 13.62 -12.45
CA THR A 99 4.85 14.18 -13.80
C THR A 99 4.02 13.26 -14.69
N ASN A 100 4.35 11.96 -14.73
CA ASN A 100 3.60 10.98 -15.53
C ASN A 100 2.14 10.88 -15.06
N SER A 101 1.94 10.88 -13.74
CA SER A 101 0.61 10.85 -13.14
C SER A 101 -0.17 12.13 -13.43
N ALA A 102 0.48 13.30 -13.41
CA ALA A 102 -0.17 14.56 -13.78
C ALA A 102 -0.56 14.62 -15.26
N ILE A 103 0.27 14.10 -16.17
CA ILE A 103 -0.06 14.00 -17.61
C ILE A 103 -1.26 13.08 -17.81
N ALA A 104 -1.28 11.92 -17.17
CA ALA A 104 -2.42 11.01 -17.22
C ALA A 104 -3.69 11.68 -16.65
N GLY A 105 -3.59 12.38 -15.53
CA GLY A 105 -4.69 13.12 -14.93
C GLY A 105 -5.23 14.22 -15.83
N LEU A 106 -4.35 14.94 -16.52
CA LEU A 106 -4.72 15.96 -17.50
C LEU A 106 -5.50 15.36 -18.67
N ALA A 107 -5.05 14.22 -19.20
CA ALA A 107 -5.77 13.50 -20.25
C ALA A 107 -7.17 13.07 -19.77
N LEU A 108 -7.26 12.44 -18.58
CA LEU A 108 -8.53 11.97 -18.00
C LEU A 108 -9.53 13.11 -17.77
N ILE A 109 -9.09 14.22 -17.15
CA ILE A 109 -9.98 15.35 -16.89
C ILE A 109 -10.42 16.04 -18.18
N THR A 110 -9.53 16.15 -19.18
CA THR A 110 -9.86 16.73 -20.48
C THR A 110 -10.93 15.92 -21.21
N ILE A 111 -10.76 14.59 -21.25
CA ILE A 111 -11.77 13.69 -21.84
C ILE A 111 -13.09 13.84 -21.08
N PHE A 112 -13.07 13.84 -19.75
CA PHE A 112 -14.28 13.99 -18.94
C PHE A 112 -15.01 15.31 -19.22
N LEU A 113 -14.29 16.43 -19.27
CA LEU A 113 -14.87 17.74 -19.57
C LEU A 113 -15.48 17.79 -20.98
N PHE A 114 -14.81 17.20 -21.97
CA PHE A 114 -15.34 17.10 -23.34
C PHE A 114 -16.64 16.30 -23.40
N LEU A 115 -16.68 15.12 -22.78
CA LEU A 115 -17.88 14.27 -22.72
C LEU A 115 -19.00 14.94 -21.92
N GLY A 116 -18.67 15.59 -20.80
CA GLY A 116 -19.59 16.34 -19.98
C GLY A 116 -20.23 17.49 -20.75
N PHE A 117 -19.43 18.25 -21.51
CA PHE A 117 -19.93 19.33 -22.37
C PHE A 117 -20.89 18.83 -23.46
N TYR A 118 -20.59 17.68 -24.08
CA TYR A 118 -21.49 17.04 -25.03
C TYR A 118 -22.84 16.67 -24.38
N ILE A 119 -22.82 16.05 -23.20
CA ILE A 119 -24.04 15.69 -22.45
C ILE A 119 -24.82 16.94 -22.08
N LEU A 120 -24.17 18.00 -21.61
CA LEU A 120 -24.81 19.27 -21.25
C LEU A 120 -25.53 19.91 -22.45
N ARG A 121 -24.91 19.92 -23.64
CA ARG A 121 -25.58 20.39 -24.87
C ARG A 121 -26.81 19.56 -25.24
N LYS A 122 -26.86 18.29 -24.83
CA LYS A 122 -27.94 17.35 -25.09
C LYS A 122 -28.75 17.03 -23.83
N ILE A 123 -28.78 17.91 -22.83
CA ILE A 123 -29.45 17.65 -21.55
C ILE A 123 -30.96 17.36 -21.66
N LYS A 124 -31.59 17.78 -22.76
CA LYS A 124 -33.00 17.49 -23.08
C LYS A 124 -33.22 16.05 -23.57
N ASP A 125 -32.16 15.32 -23.93
CA ASP A 125 -32.23 13.91 -24.31
C ASP A 125 -32.24 13.04 -23.04
N TYR A 126 -33.45 12.76 -22.54
CA TYR A 126 -33.66 11.97 -21.34
C TYR A 126 -33.07 10.56 -21.42
N ARG A 127 -33.01 9.95 -22.61
CA ARG A 127 -32.45 8.60 -22.77
C ARG A 127 -30.94 8.63 -22.61
N LEU A 128 -30.26 9.63 -23.19
CA LEU A 128 -28.82 9.84 -22.97
C LEU A 128 -28.53 10.14 -21.50
N LEU A 129 -29.23 11.12 -20.92
CA LEU A 129 -29.02 11.54 -19.54
C LEU A 129 -29.20 10.38 -18.56
N ASN A 130 -30.26 9.57 -18.72
CA ASN A 130 -30.50 8.42 -17.84
C ASN A 130 -29.40 7.35 -17.94
N ARG A 131 -28.82 7.15 -19.13
CA ARG A 131 -27.68 6.23 -19.31
C ARG A 131 -26.37 6.78 -18.74
N THR A 132 -26.19 8.10 -18.69
CA THR A 132 -24.91 8.73 -18.28
C THR A 132 -24.89 9.23 -16.84
N ILE A 133 -26.03 9.55 -16.21
CA ILE A 133 -26.08 10.25 -14.92
C ILE A 133 -25.38 9.50 -13.78
N GLY A 134 -25.48 8.16 -13.75
CA GLY A 134 -24.79 7.33 -12.75
C GLY A 134 -23.26 7.41 -12.91
N TRP A 135 -22.77 7.39 -14.13
CA TRP A 135 -21.34 7.50 -14.43
C TRP A 135 -20.83 8.91 -14.13
N LEU A 136 -21.57 9.96 -14.50
CA LEU A 136 -21.26 11.34 -14.11
C LEU A 136 -21.12 11.48 -12.59
N ALA A 137 -22.00 10.84 -11.81
CA ALA A 137 -21.91 10.82 -10.36
C ALA A 137 -20.59 10.22 -9.85
N ILE A 138 -20.21 9.06 -10.41
CA ILE A 138 -18.98 8.33 -10.07
C ILE A 138 -17.74 9.16 -10.43
N ALA A 139 -17.71 9.79 -11.60
CA ALA A 139 -16.62 10.69 -11.98
C ALA A 139 -16.54 11.94 -11.10
N SER A 140 -17.68 12.59 -10.81
CA SER A 140 -17.75 13.75 -9.91
C SER A 140 -17.23 13.40 -8.51
N TYR A 141 -17.47 12.19 -8.01
CA TYR A 141 -16.93 11.74 -6.74
C TYR A 141 -15.40 11.70 -6.75
N SER A 142 -14.78 11.15 -7.80
CA SER A 142 -13.32 11.18 -7.97
C SER A 142 -12.76 12.61 -8.04
N ILE A 143 -13.41 13.48 -8.82
CA ILE A 143 -12.95 14.86 -9.06
C ILE A 143 -13.04 15.71 -7.79
N ILE A 144 -14.17 15.63 -7.08
CA ILE A 144 -14.34 16.40 -5.85
C ILE A 144 -13.45 15.83 -4.74
N SER A 145 -13.24 14.50 -4.69
CA SER A 145 -12.27 13.90 -3.77
C SER A 145 -10.86 14.42 -4.03
N ALA A 146 -10.45 14.48 -5.31
CA ALA A 146 -9.15 15.04 -5.69
C ALA A 146 -9.01 16.50 -5.23
N ALA A 147 -10.06 17.32 -5.44
CA ALA A 147 -10.06 18.71 -5.00
C ALA A 147 -9.91 18.84 -3.48
N ILE A 148 -10.71 18.12 -2.68
CA ILE A 148 -10.65 18.20 -1.22
C ILE A 148 -9.30 17.70 -0.69
N VAL A 149 -8.77 16.62 -1.25
CA VAL A 149 -7.45 16.11 -0.84
C VAL A 149 -6.36 17.11 -1.18
N THR A 150 -6.37 17.70 -2.38
CA THR A 150 -5.44 18.79 -2.75
C THR A 150 -5.50 19.92 -1.72
N LEU A 151 -6.68 20.44 -1.42
CA LEU A 151 -6.85 21.55 -0.48
C LEU A 151 -6.34 21.20 0.93
N GLY A 152 -6.64 20.00 1.42
CA GLY A 152 -6.27 19.59 2.77
C GLY A 152 -4.84 19.08 2.92
N ARG A 153 -4.14 18.75 1.82
CA ARG A 153 -2.87 18.01 1.88
C ARG A 153 -1.73 18.59 1.04
N LEU A 154 -1.95 19.66 0.28
CA LEU A 154 -0.92 20.25 -0.57
C LEU A 154 0.40 20.55 0.16
N GLY A 155 0.33 21.05 1.40
CA GLY A 155 1.53 21.40 2.18
C GLY A 155 2.41 20.21 2.59
N PHE A 156 1.95 18.96 2.40
CA PHE A 156 2.79 17.76 2.56
C PHE A 156 3.62 17.42 1.31
N GLY A 157 3.41 18.14 0.20
CA GLY A 157 4.09 17.89 -1.07
C GLY A 157 3.27 17.06 -2.05
N VAL A 158 3.56 17.24 -3.34
CA VAL A 158 2.84 16.63 -4.47
C VAL A 158 2.96 15.09 -4.49
N GLU A 159 4.09 14.56 -4.01
CA GLU A 159 4.33 13.11 -3.92
C GLU A 159 3.26 12.37 -3.12
N GLN A 160 2.64 13.05 -2.15
CA GLN A 160 1.60 12.42 -1.33
C GLN A 160 0.38 11.99 -2.17
N ALA A 161 0.10 12.67 -3.29
CA ALA A 161 -1.00 12.33 -4.19
C ALA A 161 -0.86 10.91 -4.80
N LEU A 162 0.36 10.36 -4.82
CA LEU A 162 0.67 9.02 -5.35
C LEU A 162 0.50 7.91 -4.32
N SER A 163 0.14 8.25 -3.08
CA SER A 163 -0.09 7.26 -2.03
C SER A 163 -1.22 6.30 -2.42
N SER A 164 -0.99 4.99 -2.27
CA SER A 164 -1.93 3.93 -2.67
C SER A 164 -3.32 4.07 -2.04
N LYS A 165 -3.43 4.70 -0.87
CA LYS A 165 -4.71 4.99 -0.20
C LYS A 165 -5.64 5.91 -1.00
N TYR A 166 -5.11 6.66 -1.96
CA TYR A 166 -5.89 7.55 -2.80
C TYR A 166 -6.37 6.89 -4.10
N THR A 167 -5.75 5.78 -4.50
CA THR A 167 -6.10 5.03 -5.71
C THR A 167 -7.57 4.59 -5.71
N THR A 168 -8.13 4.23 -4.56
CA THR A 168 -9.55 3.85 -4.43
C THR A 168 -10.52 4.97 -4.79
N PHE A 169 -10.12 6.24 -4.66
CA PHE A 169 -10.95 7.39 -5.03
C PHE A 169 -10.72 7.81 -6.49
N SER A 170 -9.46 7.80 -6.96
CA SER A 170 -9.09 8.25 -8.31
C SER A 170 -9.48 7.26 -9.40
N LEU A 171 -9.53 5.95 -9.11
CA LEU A 171 -9.96 4.90 -10.05
C LEU A 171 -11.37 5.13 -10.63
N TYR A 172 -12.26 5.75 -9.86
CA TYR A 172 -13.64 5.97 -10.28
C TYR A 172 -13.77 6.85 -11.52
N LEU A 173 -12.85 7.79 -11.75
CA LEU A 173 -12.85 8.57 -12.98
C LEU A 173 -12.62 7.68 -14.21
N ILE A 174 -11.66 6.75 -14.15
CA ILE A 174 -11.36 5.83 -15.25
C ILE A 174 -12.55 4.91 -15.53
N VAL A 175 -13.13 4.32 -14.47
CA VAL A 175 -14.31 3.47 -14.58
C VAL A 175 -15.48 4.21 -15.24
N SER A 176 -15.72 5.47 -14.83
CA SER A 176 -16.74 6.30 -15.45
C SER A 176 -16.45 6.56 -16.92
N LEU A 177 -15.21 6.86 -17.30
CA LEU A 177 -14.85 7.16 -18.69
C LEU A 177 -15.01 5.94 -19.59
N ILE A 178 -14.63 4.75 -19.13
CA ILE A 178 -14.81 3.48 -19.87
C ILE A 178 -16.29 3.27 -20.24
N HIS A 179 -17.24 3.72 -19.43
CA HIS A 179 -18.67 3.59 -19.70
C HIS A 179 -19.27 4.79 -20.44
N LEU A 180 -18.86 6.02 -20.10
CA LEU A 180 -19.36 7.23 -20.76
C LEU A 180 -18.99 7.28 -22.23
N ILE A 181 -17.77 6.86 -22.57
CA ILE A 181 -17.27 6.89 -23.95
C ILE A 181 -18.19 6.08 -24.88
N PRO A 182 -18.42 4.77 -24.70
CA PRO A 182 -19.31 3.98 -25.57
C PRO A 182 -20.75 4.52 -25.64
N ILE A 183 -21.32 4.97 -24.51
CA ILE A 183 -22.69 5.49 -24.45
C ILE A 183 -22.85 6.73 -25.33
N ILE A 184 -21.89 7.66 -25.25
CA ILE A 184 -21.90 8.88 -26.06
C ILE A 184 -21.66 8.56 -27.53
N CYS A 185 -20.82 7.57 -27.83
CA CYS A 185 -20.51 7.16 -29.20
C CYS A 185 -21.72 6.57 -29.90
N ASP A 186 -22.35 5.57 -29.29
CA ASP A 186 -23.60 4.95 -29.73
C ASP A 186 -24.66 6.01 -30.05
N ARG A 187 -24.77 7.03 -29.18
CA ARG A 187 -25.73 8.11 -29.37
C ARG A 187 -25.35 9.08 -30.49
N ALA A 188 -24.07 9.43 -30.62
CA ALA A 188 -23.57 10.39 -31.60
C ALA A 188 -23.58 9.83 -33.03
N THR A 189 -23.29 8.54 -33.19
CA THR A 189 -23.33 7.85 -34.50
C THR A 189 -24.76 7.59 -34.97
N SER A 190 -25.68 7.25 -34.06
CA SER A 190 -27.08 6.91 -34.39
C SER A 190 -27.90 8.07 -34.97
N LYS A 191 -27.62 9.33 -34.63
CA LYS A 191 -28.41 10.50 -35.10
C LYS A 191 -27.67 11.45 -36.03
N SER A 192 -26.53 11.06 -36.61
CA SER A 192 -25.76 11.92 -37.50
C SER A 192 -25.47 13.32 -36.89
N ASP A 193 -25.28 13.39 -35.58
CA ASP A 193 -25.00 14.64 -34.85
C ASP A 193 -23.59 15.20 -35.18
N TRP A 194 -22.78 14.43 -35.90
CA TRP A 194 -21.42 14.76 -36.33
C TRP A 194 -21.27 14.49 -37.83
N GLN A 195 -20.53 15.35 -38.53
CA GLN A 195 -20.33 15.24 -39.99
C GLN A 195 -19.67 13.91 -40.39
N ASN A 196 -18.82 13.34 -39.51
CA ASN A 196 -18.12 12.07 -39.74
C ASN A 196 -18.27 11.10 -38.55
N PRO A 197 -19.40 10.38 -38.41
CA PRO A 197 -19.67 9.52 -37.26
C PRO A 197 -18.66 8.35 -37.13
N ILE A 198 -18.10 7.90 -38.25
CA ILE A 198 -17.09 6.82 -38.29
C ILE A 198 -15.77 7.26 -37.63
N ILE A 199 -15.33 8.50 -37.87
CA ILE A 199 -14.08 9.03 -37.28
C ILE A 199 -14.24 9.16 -35.77
N LEU A 200 -15.38 9.68 -35.32
CA LEU A 200 -15.68 9.82 -33.90
C LEU A 200 -15.68 8.45 -33.21
N ALA A 201 -16.33 7.44 -33.80
CA ALA A 201 -16.34 6.08 -33.27
C ALA A 201 -14.94 5.46 -33.19
N ARG A 202 -14.09 5.68 -34.22
CA ARG A 202 -12.69 5.19 -34.19
C ARG A 202 -11.89 5.82 -33.07
N ILE A 203 -11.92 7.15 -32.93
CA ILE A 203 -11.18 7.88 -31.89
C ILE A 203 -11.59 7.40 -30.49
N THR A 204 -12.89 7.23 -30.27
CA THR A 204 -13.40 6.85 -28.95
C THR A 204 -13.17 5.38 -28.62
N THR A 205 -13.28 4.48 -29.59
CA THR A 205 -12.85 3.08 -29.41
C THR A 205 -11.37 2.99 -29.11
N PHE A 206 -10.54 3.81 -29.78
CA PHE A 206 -9.11 3.88 -29.53
C PHE A 206 -8.81 4.38 -28.11
N LEU A 207 -9.46 5.46 -27.66
CA LEU A 207 -9.32 5.98 -26.30
C LEU A 207 -9.77 4.96 -25.23
N ALA A 208 -10.92 4.31 -25.42
CA ALA A 208 -11.39 3.29 -24.50
C ALA A 208 -10.42 2.08 -24.45
N THR A 209 -9.89 1.67 -25.60
CA THR A 209 -8.90 0.59 -25.69
C THR A 209 -7.61 0.97 -24.96
N ILE A 210 -7.10 2.18 -25.15
CA ILE A 210 -5.93 2.69 -24.43
C ILE A 210 -6.16 2.66 -22.92
N LEU A 211 -7.31 3.15 -22.44
CA LEU A 211 -7.63 3.16 -21.01
C LEU A 211 -7.67 1.73 -20.43
N LEU A 212 -8.23 0.78 -21.18
CA LEU A 212 -8.25 -0.63 -20.78
C LEU A 212 -6.85 -1.25 -20.75
N VAL A 213 -6.02 -0.98 -21.76
CA VAL A 213 -4.63 -1.48 -21.82
C VAL A 213 -3.80 -0.91 -20.68
N LEU A 214 -3.86 0.40 -20.44
CA LEU A 214 -3.15 1.03 -19.32
C LEU A 214 -3.64 0.49 -17.97
N HIS A 215 -4.95 0.27 -17.82
CA HIS A 215 -5.48 -0.33 -16.61
C HIS A 215 -5.00 -1.78 -16.41
N ALA A 216 -4.92 -2.57 -17.48
CA ALA A 216 -4.40 -3.93 -17.44
C ALA A 216 -2.91 -3.97 -17.03
N GLN A 217 -2.10 -3.01 -17.49
CA GLN A 217 -0.71 -2.85 -17.05
C GLN A 217 -0.62 -2.52 -15.56
N THR A 218 -1.43 -1.55 -15.08
CA THR A 218 -1.50 -1.24 -13.64
C THR A 218 -1.93 -2.44 -12.82
N PHE A 219 -2.92 -3.21 -13.30
CA PHE A 219 -3.38 -4.42 -12.63
C PHE A 219 -2.26 -5.45 -12.51
N TYR A 220 -1.55 -5.75 -13.60
CA TYR A 220 -0.41 -6.65 -13.60
C TYR A 220 0.65 -6.20 -12.58
N TYR A 221 1.06 -4.93 -12.63
CA TYR A 221 2.02 -4.40 -11.66
C TYR A 221 1.52 -4.50 -10.22
N GLY A 222 0.24 -4.21 -9.99
CA GLY A 222 -0.42 -4.36 -8.69
C GLY A 222 -0.35 -5.80 -8.16
N THR A 223 -0.59 -6.81 -9.02
CA THR A 223 -0.53 -8.22 -8.60
C THR A 223 0.87 -8.65 -8.17
N VAL A 224 1.92 -8.21 -8.88
CA VAL A 224 3.31 -8.47 -8.49
C VAL A 224 3.62 -7.80 -7.15
N ARG A 225 3.18 -6.54 -6.97
CA ARG A 225 3.45 -5.77 -5.75
C ARG A 225 2.70 -6.28 -4.52
N ILE A 226 1.52 -6.89 -4.68
CA ILE A 226 0.77 -7.53 -3.59
C ILE A 226 1.61 -8.62 -2.91
N ILE A 227 2.35 -9.41 -3.70
CA ILE A 227 3.19 -10.50 -3.17
C ILE A 227 4.35 -9.92 -2.35
N SER A 228 5.07 -8.93 -2.89
CA SER A 228 6.15 -8.25 -2.18
C SER A 228 5.67 -7.58 -0.88
N ASN A 229 4.54 -6.87 -0.94
CA ASN A 229 3.91 -6.24 0.22
C ASN A 229 3.49 -7.27 1.28
N ARG A 230 2.97 -8.42 0.87
CA ARG A 230 2.62 -9.51 1.79
C ARG A 230 3.85 -9.94 2.59
N TRP A 231 4.99 -10.17 1.94
CA TRP A 231 6.21 -10.58 2.64
C TRP A 231 6.76 -9.47 3.56
N ALA A 232 6.70 -8.21 3.13
CA ALA A 232 7.07 -7.09 3.99
C ALA A 232 6.20 -7.01 5.27
N LEU A 233 4.88 -7.21 5.13
CA LEU A 233 3.95 -7.24 6.26
C LEU A 233 4.19 -8.43 7.19
N LEU A 234 4.47 -9.62 6.65
CA LEU A 234 4.73 -10.82 7.45
C LEU A 234 6.04 -10.71 8.23
N ARG A 235 7.12 -10.21 7.61
CA ARG A 235 8.38 -9.91 8.33
C ARG A 235 8.18 -8.83 9.39
N GLY A 236 7.37 -7.81 9.08
CA GLY A 236 6.92 -6.82 10.04
C GLY A 236 6.22 -7.39 11.25
N LYS A 237 5.29 -8.31 11.01
CA LYS A 237 4.59 -9.06 12.05
C LYS A 237 5.57 -9.90 12.87
N ALA A 238 6.53 -10.59 12.23
CA ALA A 238 7.58 -11.33 12.93
C ALA A 238 8.39 -10.43 13.88
N CYS A 239 8.83 -9.27 13.38
CA CYS A 239 9.52 -8.27 14.19
C CYS A 239 8.68 -7.76 15.37
N LEU A 240 7.37 -7.57 15.17
CA LEU A 240 6.46 -7.15 16.24
C LEU A 240 6.28 -8.25 17.30
N LEU A 241 6.21 -9.52 16.89
CA LEU A 241 6.10 -10.67 17.80
C LEU A 241 7.39 -10.91 18.60
N LEU A 242 8.53 -10.57 18.01
CA LEU A 242 9.87 -10.73 18.59
C LEU A 242 10.45 -9.42 19.14
N ILE A 243 9.61 -8.38 19.30
CA ILE A 243 10.04 -7.02 19.68
C ILE A 243 10.76 -6.95 21.03
N ASN A 244 10.60 -7.97 21.88
CA ASN A 244 11.29 -8.09 23.16
C ASN A 244 12.77 -8.50 23.00
N PHE A 245 13.16 -9.09 21.86
CA PHE A 245 14.48 -9.71 21.66
C PHE A 245 15.28 -9.11 20.49
N ASP A 246 14.63 -8.49 19.50
CA ASP A 246 15.29 -7.88 18.33
C ASP A 246 14.91 -6.39 18.16
N GLN A 247 15.62 -5.51 18.86
CA GLN A 247 15.27 -4.08 18.93
C GLN A 247 15.99 -3.19 17.91
N ASP A 248 17.15 -3.61 17.41
CA ASP A 248 18.06 -2.74 16.65
C ASP A 248 17.72 -2.64 15.16
N ARG A 249 17.10 -3.67 14.57
CA ARG A 249 16.83 -3.70 13.11
C ARG A 249 15.36 -3.74 12.71
N CYS A 250 14.47 -4.18 13.61
CA CYS A 250 13.04 -4.02 13.40
C CYS A 250 12.61 -2.54 13.30
N GLN A 251 13.46 -1.59 13.71
CA GLN A 251 13.27 -0.14 13.50
C GLN A 251 13.36 0.28 12.02
N LYS A 252 14.13 -0.46 11.20
CA LYS A 252 14.27 -0.17 9.76
C LYS A 252 13.14 -0.76 8.93
N ILE A 253 12.32 -1.62 9.53
CA ILE A 253 11.08 -2.05 8.91
C ILE A 253 10.11 -0.88 9.05
N ASP A 254 9.88 -0.19 7.94
CA ASP A 254 9.15 1.08 7.75
C ASP A 254 7.68 1.08 8.22
N ILE A 255 7.26 0.04 8.94
CA ILE A 255 5.91 -0.14 9.49
C ILE A 255 5.68 0.82 10.67
N TYR A 256 6.73 1.16 11.41
CA TYR A 256 6.61 2.04 12.57
C TYR A 256 6.65 3.52 12.20
N GLY A 257 7.05 3.89 10.98
CA GLY A 257 7.17 5.29 10.56
C GLY A 257 8.30 6.05 11.28
N PRO A 258 8.73 7.18 10.70
CA PRO A 258 9.84 7.96 11.25
C PRO A 258 9.49 8.50 12.65
N GLY A 259 10.38 8.27 13.62
CA GLY A 259 10.28 8.84 14.96
C GLY A 259 9.51 8.01 16.00
N ASN A 260 8.93 6.86 15.64
CA ASN A 260 8.30 6.00 16.64
C ASN A 260 9.36 5.29 17.48
N LYS A 261 9.45 5.70 18.75
CA LYS A 261 10.31 5.06 19.75
C LYS A 261 9.87 3.60 19.90
N ILE A 262 10.70 2.65 19.47
CA ILE A 262 10.43 1.20 19.54
C ILE A 262 9.95 0.75 20.92
N ARG A 263 10.45 1.39 21.98
CA ARG A 263 10.02 1.17 23.37
C ARG A 263 8.53 1.45 23.61
N LYS A 264 7.96 2.48 22.96
CA LYS A 264 6.52 2.78 23.08
C LYS A 264 5.70 1.69 22.40
N VAL A 265 6.12 1.26 21.21
CA VAL A 265 5.48 0.16 20.48
C VAL A 265 5.54 -1.13 21.30
N GLN A 266 6.71 -1.48 21.83
CA GLN A 266 6.92 -2.64 22.70
C GLN A 266 5.98 -2.63 23.91
N LYS A 267 5.85 -1.49 24.60
CA LYS A 267 4.94 -1.35 25.75
C LYS A 267 3.47 -1.57 25.34
N ILE A 268 3.04 -0.97 24.24
CA ILE A 268 1.67 -1.11 23.74
C ILE A 268 1.41 -2.57 23.32
N ALA A 269 2.34 -3.18 22.58
CA ALA A 269 2.20 -4.55 22.07
C ALA A 269 2.12 -5.57 23.22
N ASN A 270 2.95 -5.45 24.26
CA ASN A 270 2.86 -6.29 25.46
C ASN A 270 1.55 -6.06 26.22
N HIS A 271 1.09 -4.80 26.34
CA HIS A 271 -0.19 -4.50 27.00
C HIS A 271 -1.37 -5.11 26.26
N LEU A 272 -1.43 -4.96 24.93
CA LEU A 272 -2.48 -5.53 24.09
C LEU A 272 -2.44 -7.07 24.09
N THR A 273 -1.25 -7.66 24.11
CA THR A 273 -1.07 -9.11 24.28
C THR A 273 -1.66 -9.59 25.60
N LYS A 274 -1.34 -8.93 26.72
CA LYS A 274 -1.89 -9.27 28.04
C LYS A 274 -3.42 -9.14 28.10
N LYS A 275 -4.01 -8.25 27.31
CA LYS A 275 -5.45 -8.03 27.22
C LYS A 275 -6.15 -8.95 26.22
N GLY A 276 -5.43 -9.79 25.47
CA GLY A 276 -6.00 -10.66 24.45
C GLY A 276 -6.45 -9.92 23.19
N PHE A 277 -5.90 -8.73 22.91
CA PHE A 277 -6.20 -7.99 21.67
C PHE A 277 -5.17 -8.25 20.54
N PHE A 278 -4.12 -9.02 20.82
CA PHE A 278 -3.03 -9.25 19.89
C PHE A 278 -2.81 -10.76 19.68
N HIS A 279 -2.98 -11.24 18.45
CA HIS A 279 -2.92 -12.66 18.10
C HIS A 279 -2.04 -12.93 16.86
N PRO A 280 -1.02 -13.80 16.98
CA PRO A 280 -0.52 -14.37 18.24
C PRO A 280 0.05 -13.28 19.16
N GLY A 281 0.15 -13.60 20.45
CA GLY A 281 0.74 -12.67 21.43
C GLY A 281 2.23 -12.44 21.19
N VAL A 282 2.75 -11.29 21.62
CA VAL A 282 4.20 -11.04 21.63
C VAL A 282 4.89 -12.10 22.48
N LEU A 283 6.01 -12.66 21.98
CA LEU A 283 6.77 -13.69 22.67
C LEU A 283 7.39 -13.16 23.96
N GLN A 284 7.21 -13.93 25.04
CA GLN A 284 7.72 -13.59 26.38
C GLN A 284 9.05 -14.27 26.70
N SER A 285 9.38 -15.35 26.00
CA SER A 285 10.65 -16.09 26.08
C SER A 285 11.37 -16.06 24.75
N ASN A 286 12.70 -16.02 24.79
CA ASN A 286 13.55 -16.14 23.61
C ASN A 286 14.01 -17.58 23.34
N LYS A 287 13.55 -18.57 24.12
CA LYS A 287 13.88 -19.97 23.90
C LYS A 287 13.11 -20.49 22.69
N VAL A 288 13.83 -20.79 21.60
CA VAL A 288 13.16 -21.24 20.36
C VAL A 288 12.43 -22.56 20.53
N LYS A 289 12.88 -23.43 21.46
CA LYS A 289 12.24 -24.71 21.78
C LYS A 289 10.78 -24.57 22.24
N GLU A 290 10.40 -23.44 22.85
CA GLU A 290 9.01 -23.21 23.30
C GLU A 290 8.05 -22.95 22.12
N ILE A 291 8.60 -22.48 21.00
CA ILE A 291 7.86 -22.17 19.77
C ILE A 291 8.17 -23.16 18.65
N GLU A 292 9.04 -24.13 18.89
CA GLU A 292 9.40 -25.16 17.91
C GLU A 292 8.17 -26.00 17.56
N GLU A 293 7.94 -26.17 16.27
CA GLU A 293 6.86 -26.99 15.76
C GLU A 293 7.38 -28.39 15.44
N VAL A 294 6.91 -29.38 16.20
CA VAL A 294 7.29 -30.79 16.05
C VAL A 294 6.20 -31.51 15.27
N GLY A 295 6.54 -32.10 14.12
CA GLY A 295 5.60 -32.90 13.30
C GLY A 295 4.72 -32.05 12.36
N THR A 296 5.32 -31.11 11.65
CA THR A 296 4.60 -30.14 10.79
C THR A 296 3.93 -30.78 9.58
N ASN A 297 2.80 -30.20 9.14
CA ASN A 297 2.24 -30.45 7.80
C ASN A 297 3.04 -29.74 6.70
N TYR A 298 3.87 -28.75 7.05
CA TYR A 298 4.68 -27.99 6.10
C TYR A 298 6.03 -28.66 5.88
N LYS A 299 6.31 -29.07 4.65
CA LYS A 299 7.65 -29.45 4.23
C LYS A 299 8.45 -28.20 3.88
N ILE A 300 9.62 -28.05 4.47
CA ILE A 300 10.51 -26.91 4.24
C ILE A 300 11.78 -27.41 3.59
N ASP A 301 12.15 -26.77 2.48
CA ASP A 301 13.46 -26.92 1.86
C ASP A 301 14.25 -25.63 2.05
N GLY A 302 15.48 -25.76 2.48
CA GLY A 302 16.34 -24.61 2.75
C GLY A 302 17.67 -25.01 3.35
N LEU A 303 18.62 -24.10 3.24
CA LEU A 303 19.96 -24.26 3.77
C LEU A 303 20.42 -22.95 4.40
N PHE A 304 20.91 -23.04 5.62
CA PHE A 304 21.73 -22.01 6.23
C PHE A 304 23.15 -22.16 5.68
N GLU A 305 23.50 -21.33 4.70
CA GLU A 305 24.67 -21.53 3.84
C GLU A 305 25.97 -21.08 4.48
N SER A 306 25.99 -19.89 5.10
CA SER A 306 27.24 -19.36 5.64
C SER A 306 27.05 -18.32 6.75
N VAL A 307 28.07 -18.21 7.60
CA VAL A 307 28.30 -17.08 8.49
C VAL A 307 29.71 -16.56 8.25
N THR A 308 29.84 -15.39 7.63
CA THR A 308 31.13 -14.78 7.29
C THR A 308 31.40 -13.54 8.14
N LYS A 309 32.64 -13.38 8.60
CA LYS A 309 33.06 -12.17 9.32
C LYS A 309 33.27 -11.04 8.30
N ILE A 310 32.53 -9.93 8.43
CA ILE A 310 32.68 -8.74 7.57
C ILE A 310 33.78 -7.83 8.13
N ASP A 311 33.71 -7.56 9.43
CA ASP A 311 34.66 -6.73 10.17
C ASP A 311 34.81 -7.26 11.61
N ASP A 312 35.58 -6.57 12.45
CA ASP A 312 35.87 -7.04 13.81
C ASP A 312 34.65 -7.24 14.72
N ASN A 313 33.55 -6.55 14.42
CA ASN A 313 32.35 -6.57 15.25
C ASN A 313 31.11 -7.09 14.53
N THR A 314 31.20 -7.45 13.24
CA THR A 314 30.04 -7.75 12.39
C THR A 314 30.23 -9.04 11.61
N TYR A 315 29.23 -9.92 11.70
CA TYR A 315 29.10 -11.13 10.90
C TYR A 315 27.92 -10.99 9.93
N LEU A 316 27.98 -11.69 8.81
CA LEU A 316 26.91 -11.86 7.84
C LEU A 316 26.46 -13.31 7.80
N ALA A 317 25.26 -13.59 8.27
CA ALA A 317 24.58 -14.86 8.06
C ALA A 317 23.82 -14.82 6.73
N SER A 318 23.90 -15.89 5.93
CA SER A 318 23.16 -16.02 4.68
C SER A 318 22.66 -17.44 4.45
N GLY A 319 21.53 -17.56 3.76
CA GLY A 319 20.94 -18.83 3.37
C GLY A 319 19.71 -18.65 2.48
N TRP A 320 18.92 -19.70 2.35
CA TRP A 320 17.63 -19.66 1.65
C TRP A 320 16.64 -20.65 2.28
N ALA A 321 15.34 -20.39 2.10
CA ALA A 321 14.29 -21.32 2.50
C ALA A 321 12.99 -21.10 1.70
N VAL A 322 12.28 -22.19 1.40
CA VAL A 322 10.98 -22.23 0.74
C VAL A 322 10.05 -23.27 1.39
N PHE A 323 8.74 -23.10 1.22
CA PHE A 323 7.78 -24.18 1.44
C PHE A 323 7.85 -25.17 0.27
N ALA A 324 8.33 -26.40 0.52
CA ALA A 324 8.60 -27.40 -0.50
C ALA A 324 7.38 -27.72 -1.37
N ASP A 325 6.18 -27.76 -0.78
CA ASP A 325 4.94 -28.08 -1.50
C ASP A 325 4.54 -27.00 -2.53
N THR A 326 4.95 -25.74 -2.31
CA THR A 326 4.57 -24.62 -3.17
C THR A 326 5.75 -23.98 -3.91
N GLY A 327 6.98 -24.29 -3.50
CA GLY A 327 8.21 -23.62 -3.95
C GLY A 327 8.24 -22.11 -3.67
N LYS A 328 7.41 -21.62 -2.74
CA LYS A 328 7.33 -20.20 -2.39
C LYS A 328 8.29 -19.86 -1.25
N PRO A 329 8.86 -18.64 -1.23
CA PRO A 329 9.66 -18.16 -0.11
C PRO A 329 8.90 -18.26 1.21
N VAL A 330 9.62 -18.58 2.27
CA VAL A 330 9.07 -18.62 3.63
C VAL A 330 8.72 -17.23 4.15
N ASP A 331 7.79 -17.17 5.11
CA ASP A 331 7.21 -15.91 5.59
C ASP A 331 8.22 -15.04 6.37
N ALA A 332 9.03 -15.67 7.23
CA ALA A 332 10.13 -15.03 7.94
C ALA A 332 11.20 -16.06 8.32
N VAL A 333 12.42 -15.58 8.58
CA VAL A 333 13.52 -16.38 9.12
C VAL A 333 14.02 -15.71 10.39
N ILE A 334 14.28 -16.50 11.42
CA ILE A 334 14.88 -16.04 12.67
C ILE A 334 16.22 -16.76 12.90
N LEU A 335 17.14 -16.08 13.58
CA LEU A 335 18.43 -16.61 13.96
C LEU A 335 18.50 -16.83 15.46
N THR A 336 19.16 -17.92 15.84
CA THR A 336 19.42 -18.30 17.23
C THR A 336 20.90 -18.53 17.45
N TYR A 337 21.37 -18.28 18.67
CA TYR A 337 22.69 -18.69 19.13
C TYR A 337 22.57 -19.62 20.34
N ASP A 338 23.56 -20.48 20.57
CA ASP A 338 23.62 -21.30 21.80
C ASP A 338 24.07 -20.47 23.00
N ASN A 339 23.23 -20.40 24.03
CA ASN A 339 23.59 -19.78 25.30
C ASN A 339 24.63 -20.63 26.06
N TYR A 340 25.04 -20.20 27.26
CA TYR A 340 26.01 -20.94 28.08
C TYR A 340 25.59 -22.37 28.46
N GLN A 341 24.30 -22.70 28.38
CA GLN A 341 23.74 -24.02 28.64
C GLN A 341 23.61 -24.86 27.36
N GLY A 342 24.03 -24.34 26.20
CA GLY A 342 23.83 -24.99 24.90
C GLY A 342 22.39 -24.92 24.38
N GLU A 343 21.55 -24.07 24.97
CA GLU A 343 20.18 -23.88 24.50
C GLU A 343 20.11 -22.80 23.41
N PRO A 344 19.42 -23.07 22.27
CA PRO A 344 19.25 -22.09 21.21
C PRO A 344 18.28 -20.99 21.64
N VAL A 345 18.79 -19.75 21.69
CA VAL A 345 18.01 -18.55 22.02
C VAL A 345 17.96 -17.57 20.85
N ILE A 346 16.78 -16.99 20.63
CA ILE A 346 16.49 -16.09 19.52
C ILE A 346 17.17 -14.75 19.76
N PHE A 347 17.85 -14.23 18.73
CA PHE A 347 18.48 -12.91 18.78
C PHE A 347 18.14 -12.03 17.56
N GLY A 348 17.38 -12.55 16.59
CA GLY A 348 17.15 -11.77 15.38
C GLY A 348 16.17 -12.32 14.35
N VAL A 349 15.45 -11.41 13.69
CA VAL A 349 14.63 -11.65 12.49
C VAL A 349 15.37 -11.21 11.23
N VAL A 350 15.49 -12.05 10.22
CA VAL A 350 16.17 -11.66 8.98
C VAL A 350 15.46 -10.50 8.27
N ASP A 351 16.22 -9.47 7.92
CA ASP A 351 15.72 -8.18 7.41
C ASP A 351 16.08 -7.90 5.95
N ARG A 352 16.93 -8.72 5.32
CA ARG A 352 17.32 -8.56 3.91
C ARG A 352 16.99 -9.79 3.07
N ILE A 353 16.39 -9.54 1.92
CA ILE A 353 16.18 -10.53 0.86
C ILE A 353 17.42 -10.55 -0.02
N LYS A 354 17.90 -11.75 -0.33
CA LYS A 354 18.93 -11.99 -1.33
C LYS A 354 18.28 -12.63 -2.56
N TRP A 355 18.46 -12.01 -3.73
CA TRP A 355 17.99 -12.58 -4.98
C TRP A 355 18.78 -13.84 -5.34
N ARG A 356 18.09 -14.93 -5.67
CA ARG A 356 18.66 -16.26 -5.97
C ARG A 356 18.27 -16.75 -7.35
N ALA A 357 18.85 -16.13 -8.37
CA ALA A 357 18.67 -16.54 -9.77
C ALA A 357 19.20 -17.96 -10.02
N ASP A 358 20.30 -18.31 -9.35
CA ASP A 358 20.92 -19.64 -9.35
C ASP A 358 19.94 -20.74 -8.91
N LEU A 359 19.20 -20.51 -7.82
CA LEU A 359 18.22 -21.48 -7.33
C LEU A 359 16.98 -21.53 -8.22
N ALA A 360 16.51 -20.38 -8.72
CA ALA A 360 15.37 -20.34 -9.62
C ALA A 360 15.61 -21.10 -10.93
N GLU A 361 16.83 -21.05 -11.46
CA GLU A 361 17.26 -21.83 -12.62
C GLU A 361 17.39 -23.33 -12.27
N THR A 362 18.07 -23.65 -11.18
CA THR A 362 18.30 -25.04 -10.74
C THR A 362 16.99 -25.79 -10.47
N PHE A 363 16.04 -25.16 -9.80
CA PHE A 363 14.75 -25.76 -9.46
C PHE A 363 13.64 -25.49 -10.50
N GLN A 364 13.98 -24.79 -11.59
CA GLN A 364 13.02 -24.35 -12.64
C GLN A 364 11.76 -23.69 -12.08
N ASN A 365 11.91 -22.95 -10.97
CA ASN A 365 10.80 -22.36 -10.24
C ASN A 365 11.14 -20.93 -9.82
N ARG A 366 10.41 -19.96 -10.40
CA ARG A 366 10.58 -18.53 -10.10
C ARG A 366 10.32 -18.18 -8.63
N GLY A 367 9.61 -19.01 -7.88
CA GLY A 367 9.41 -18.83 -6.44
C GLY A 367 10.73 -18.80 -5.65
N TYR A 368 11.80 -19.41 -6.16
CA TYR A 368 13.10 -19.41 -5.51
C TYR A 368 13.84 -18.07 -5.64
N LEU A 369 13.45 -17.18 -6.56
CA LEU A 369 14.15 -15.91 -6.80
C LEU A 369 14.28 -15.06 -5.53
N GLU A 370 13.26 -15.04 -4.69
CA GLU A 370 13.22 -14.25 -3.44
C GLU A 370 13.34 -15.13 -2.18
N SER A 371 13.80 -16.38 -2.34
CA SER A 371 13.96 -17.33 -1.22
C SER A 371 15.21 -17.09 -0.38
N GLY A 372 16.18 -16.34 -0.92
CA GLY A 372 17.43 -16.03 -0.25
C GLY A 372 17.26 -14.96 0.81
N TRP A 373 18.04 -15.08 1.88
CA TRP A 373 17.98 -14.19 3.02
C TRP A 373 19.38 -13.91 3.56
N GLU A 374 19.57 -12.70 4.08
CA GLU A 374 20.84 -12.25 4.68
C GLU A 374 20.57 -11.42 5.94
N ARG A 375 21.35 -11.64 6.98
CA ARG A 375 21.32 -10.80 8.19
C ARG A 375 22.72 -10.54 8.68
N SER A 376 23.05 -9.26 8.82
CA SER A 376 24.25 -8.85 9.56
C SER A 376 23.94 -8.65 11.03
N PHE A 377 24.83 -9.12 11.89
CA PHE A 377 24.68 -9.05 13.35
C PHE A 377 26.02 -8.86 14.04
N SER A 378 25.98 -8.35 15.28
CA SER A 378 27.13 -8.25 16.15
C SER A 378 27.02 -9.28 17.27
N PRO A 379 28.09 -10.03 17.61
CA PRO A 379 28.07 -11.03 18.67
C PRO A 379 28.21 -10.41 20.08
N ILE A 380 28.02 -9.10 20.21
CA ILE A 380 28.01 -8.41 21.50
C ILE A 380 26.91 -9.03 22.36
N GLY A 381 27.26 -9.45 23.57
CA GLY A 381 26.35 -10.13 24.50
C GLY A 381 26.25 -11.64 24.31
N PHE A 382 26.86 -12.22 23.27
CA PHE A 382 26.93 -13.67 23.13
C PHE A 382 27.98 -14.25 24.10
N PRO A 383 27.89 -15.55 24.44
CA PRO A 383 28.91 -16.23 25.22
C PRO A 383 30.32 -16.02 24.64
N LYS A 384 31.30 -15.77 25.51
CA LYS A 384 32.72 -15.60 25.15
C LYS A 384 33.39 -16.95 24.89
N THR A 385 32.90 -17.66 23.89
CA THR A 385 33.35 -18.98 23.47
C THR A 385 33.09 -19.19 21.96
N TYR A 386 33.29 -20.40 21.46
CA TYR A 386 32.71 -20.83 20.21
C TYR A 386 31.18 -20.97 20.36
N VAL A 387 30.44 -20.28 19.50
CA VAL A 387 28.98 -20.21 19.58
C VAL A 387 28.38 -20.77 18.30
N ASN A 388 27.46 -21.72 18.42
CA ASN A 388 26.68 -22.20 17.28
C ASN A 388 25.60 -21.19 16.93
N ILE A 389 25.48 -20.88 15.65
CA ILE A 389 24.39 -20.13 15.06
C ILE A 389 23.50 -21.10 14.28
N ARG A 390 22.19 -20.96 14.43
CA ARG A 390 21.18 -21.69 13.65
C ARG A 390 20.15 -20.74 13.07
N ALA A 391 19.50 -21.18 12.01
CA ALA A 391 18.41 -20.46 11.37
C ALA A 391 17.12 -21.28 11.45
N TRP A 392 15.99 -20.59 11.57
CA TRP A 392 14.68 -21.19 11.67
C TRP A 392 13.70 -20.42 10.80
N VAL A 393 12.83 -21.14 10.11
CA VAL A 393 11.63 -20.55 9.52
C VAL A 393 10.68 -20.18 10.64
N PHE A 394 10.13 -18.98 10.61
CA PHE A 394 9.18 -18.50 11.61
C PHE A 394 7.87 -18.13 10.93
N ASP A 395 6.77 -18.74 11.35
CA ASP A 395 5.41 -18.40 10.89
C ASP A 395 4.83 -17.29 11.80
N PRO A 396 4.67 -16.05 11.28
CA PRO A 396 4.14 -14.95 12.06
C PRO A 396 2.64 -15.10 12.39
N ASN A 397 1.92 -16.03 11.78
CA ASN A 397 0.49 -16.24 12.04
C ASN A 397 0.24 -17.19 13.21
N THR A 398 1.12 -18.16 13.41
CA THR A 398 1.03 -19.13 14.51
C THR A 398 2.06 -18.88 15.62
N ALA A 399 3.05 -18.03 15.36
CA ALA A 399 4.24 -17.82 16.20
C ALA A 399 5.02 -19.12 16.46
N LYS A 400 5.08 -19.99 15.44
CA LYS A 400 5.83 -21.25 15.46
C LYS A 400 7.10 -21.17 14.63
N ALA A 401 8.09 -21.98 15.00
CA ALA A 401 9.39 -22.02 14.37
C ALA A 401 9.78 -23.44 13.92
N ILE A 402 10.40 -23.56 12.75
CA ILE A 402 10.83 -24.83 12.15
C ILE A 402 12.31 -24.69 11.77
N PRO A 403 13.19 -25.64 12.15
CA PRO A 403 14.62 -25.50 11.92
C PRO A 403 14.99 -25.57 10.43
N ILE A 404 15.93 -24.74 10.01
CA ILE A 404 16.57 -24.81 8.69
C ILE A 404 17.84 -25.65 8.82
N LYS A 405 18.13 -26.50 7.83
CA LYS A 405 19.36 -27.30 7.80
C LYS A 405 20.59 -26.38 7.79
N GLY A 406 21.62 -26.74 8.56
CA GLY A 406 22.88 -26.02 8.65
C GLY A 406 23.10 -25.37 10.02
N ILE A 407 24.31 -25.55 10.55
CA ILE A 407 24.77 -24.97 11.82
C ILE A 407 26.15 -24.38 11.55
N HIS A 408 26.36 -23.14 11.97
CA HIS A 408 27.64 -22.45 11.77
C HIS A 408 28.25 -22.05 13.10
N LEU A 409 29.52 -22.37 13.30
CA LEU A 409 30.26 -22.03 14.51
C LEU A 409 30.99 -20.70 14.32
N ILE A 410 30.80 -19.76 15.25
CA ILE A 410 31.56 -18.50 15.28
C ILE A 410 32.49 -18.45 16.49
N ASN A 411 33.65 -17.84 16.32
CA ASN A 411 34.58 -17.56 17.41
C ASN A 411 34.27 -16.20 18.04
N ASN A 412 33.91 -16.17 19.33
CA ASN A 412 33.62 -14.94 20.07
C ASN A 412 34.60 -14.67 21.24
N PHE A 413 35.87 -15.07 21.11
CA PHE A 413 36.91 -14.78 22.13
C PHE A 413 37.40 -13.30 22.14
N GLY A 414 36.69 -12.37 21.50
CA GLY A 414 37.12 -10.98 21.28
C GLY A 414 36.80 -9.95 22.40
N LYS A 415 37.78 -9.06 22.63
CA LYS A 415 37.93 -8.06 23.72
C LYS A 415 36.79 -7.05 23.84
N SER A 416 36.51 -6.64 25.09
CA SER A 416 35.74 -5.45 25.45
C SER A 416 36.35 -4.20 24.81
N SER A 417 35.81 -3.73 23.70
CA SER A 417 36.02 -2.36 23.24
C SER A 417 34.81 -1.52 23.68
N ASN A 418 35.07 -0.55 24.55
CA ASN A 418 34.18 0.57 24.80
C ASN A 418 34.03 1.34 23.49
N ALA A 419 33.02 1.01 22.68
CA ALA A 419 32.67 1.75 21.49
C ALA A 419 31.31 2.40 21.70
N THR A 420 31.35 3.70 22.02
CA THR A 420 30.24 4.61 21.96
C THR A 420 29.52 4.48 20.62
N SER A 421 28.19 4.42 20.70
CA SER A 421 27.27 4.43 19.55
C SER A 421 27.58 5.61 18.63
N LYS A 422 28.29 5.37 17.53
CA LYS A 422 28.31 6.28 16.39
C LYS A 422 27.19 5.89 15.44
N GLU A 423 26.18 6.75 15.38
CA GLU A 423 25.22 6.80 14.29
C GLU A 423 25.98 6.85 12.95
N PHE A 424 25.69 5.91 12.05
CA PHE A 424 26.11 6.00 10.67
C PHE A 424 24.89 6.26 9.78
N ASN A 425 24.95 7.41 9.14
CA ASN A 425 23.99 7.95 8.19
C ASN A 425 23.86 7.10 6.91
N HIS A 426 22.64 7.18 6.37
CA HIS A 426 22.20 6.97 4.99
C HIS A 426 23.05 6.08 4.06
N TYR A 427 22.48 4.92 3.73
CA TYR A 427 22.62 4.36 2.38
C TYR A 427 21.24 4.26 1.75
N GLN A 428 21.06 5.04 0.68
CA GLN A 428 19.91 5.02 -0.20
C GLN A 428 19.75 3.63 -0.85
N TRP A 429 18.49 3.27 -1.06
CA TRP A 429 18.07 2.16 -1.89
C TRP A 429 18.80 2.15 -3.24
N PRO A 430 19.40 1.03 -3.69
CA PRO A 430 19.85 0.91 -5.06
C PRO A 430 18.59 0.85 -5.95
N VAL A 431 18.35 1.95 -6.66
CA VAL A 431 17.54 1.91 -7.88
C VAL A 431 18.31 1.03 -8.86
N ALA A 432 17.79 -0.16 -9.13
CA ALA A 432 18.35 -1.04 -10.14
C ALA A 432 18.28 -0.31 -11.50
N SER A 433 19.43 0.13 -11.97
CA SER A 433 19.65 0.45 -13.38
C SER A 433 19.60 -0.85 -14.17
N ALA A 434 18.43 -1.16 -14.72
CA ALA A 434 18.32 -2.15 -15.77
C ALA A 434 19.08 -1.61 -17.00
N LYS A 435 20.31 -2.10 -17.19
CA LYS A 435 21.03 -1.91 -18.45
C LYS A 435 20.50 -2.93 -19.47
N LYS A 436 19.81 -2.36 -20.46
CA LYS A 436 19.40 -2.86 -21.79
C LYS A 436 18.36 -3.96 -21.87
#